data_AF-A0A419EZ73-F1
#
_entry.id   AF-A0A419EZ73-F1
#
_cell.length_a   1.000
_cell.length_b   1.000
_cell.length_c   1.000
_cell.angle_alpha   90.00
_cell.angle_beta   90.00
_cell.angle_gamma   90.00
#
_symmetry.space_group_name_H-M   'P 1'
#
loop_
_entity.id
_entity.type
_entity.pdbx_description
1 polymer ?
#
loop_
_entity_poly.entity_id
_entity_poly.type
_entity_poly.pdbx_seq_one_letter_code
_entity_poly.pdbx_strand_id
1 'polypeptide(L)'
;MIGKFKMKKLLSIICLLLMAALITNAQQDNFQKLTSPYLGQKPPEMTPEIFAQGIISTEGNNEFCASFSPDGREFYFNRGMTIMVCRFQKDGWTNPEPALFNEKYQGHEAHVTFDNKRIFFGCSRPPQPYGIWLTEKTSTDWSAPQRMWEGMYVTSAKNGNIYFGVEFPLPAHIVMTRLTDTGYVSPVKQEIKLANSQKDNISIFHPTIAPDESYIIFDDNKKLYVSFRGTNGLWGDAISLSEILNEQPAVIPAISYDGKYLFYASKGDLYWVSTSILEKLKQKSSDSLISIYDNSKHKIEYNDDAVLTILYNNESCDDSIVADHGFSCLVESKGQSLLFDAGRISEKFLANVRAMDVKLSDIKHVFVSHIHDDHLGGLYYVLKSCNQPKLFMPYSYPKLINEPAGERADSDWQSLLEKYKPFVSEIVRERKSYPIADLYFSTGVIEELFYEQALIIPTSKGLIIITGCAHPGILQIVKYAKELMKQEVYFVLGGFHLVSTNPDQVKIIAGELRKITKYIGPCHCTGENAQMILKEIFFEDYIDIKAGMRYKVSVDKLK
;
A
#
# COMPACT_ATOMS: atom_id res chain seq x y z
N MET A 1 -56.73 -55.83 7.03
CA MET A 1 -56.98 -54.39 6.72
C MET A 1 -55.78 -53.46 6.92
N ILE A 2 -54.72 -53.86 7.65
CA ILE A 2 -53.60 -52.98 8.02
C ILE A 2 -52.59 -52.72 6.87
N GLY A 3 -52.41 -53.67 5.94
CA GLY A 3 -51.47 -53.52 4.81
C GLY A 3 -51.91 -52.52 3.73
N LYS A 4 -53.22 -52.44 3.43
CA LYS A 4 -53.75 -51.49 2.43
C LYS A 4 -53.66 -50.03 2.89
N PHE A 5 -53.66 -49.78 4.19
CA PHE A 5 -53.58 -48.43 4.76
C PHE A 5 -52.15 -47.87 4.75
N LYS A 6 -51.13 -48.72 5.00
CA LYS A 6 -49.71 -48.35 4.89
C LYS A 6 -49.29 -48.06 3.44
N MET A 7 -49.81 -48.83 2.48
CA MET A 7 -49.49 -48.64 1.06
C MET A 7 -50.08 -47.33 0.49
N LYS A 8 -51.29 -46.93 0.94
CA LYS A 8 -51.87 -45.63 0.57
C LYS A 8 -51.10 -44.44 1.13
N LYS A 9 -50.62 -44.52 2.39
CA LYS A 9 -49.77 -43.47 2.98
C LYS A 9 -48.41 -43.36 2.26
N LEU A 10 -47.80 -44.48 1.89
CA LEU A 10 -46.53 -44.48 1.16
C LEU A 10 -46.69 -43.89 -0.24
N LEU A 11 -47.75 -44.25 -0.97
CA LEU A 11 -48.06 -43.63 -2.28
C LEU A 11 -48.34 -42.12 -2.15
N SER A 12 -49.07 -41.68 -1.12
CA SER A 12 -49.32 -40.25 -0.90
C SER A 12 -48.05 -39.46 -0.60
N ILE A 13 -47.10 -40.03 0.17
CA ILE A 13 -45.80 -39.39 0.45
C ILE A 13 -44.94 -39.33 -0.83
N ILE A 14 -44.91 -40.39 -1.62
CA ILE A 14 -44.18 -40.40 -2.91
C ILE A 14 -44.79 -39.40 -3.89
N CYS A 15 -46.13 -39.30 -3.98
CA CYS A 15 -46.81 -38.28 -4.78
C CYS A 15 -46.55 -36.86 -4.28
N LEU A 16 -46.47 -36.63 -2.96
CA LEU A 16 -46.11 -35.33 -2.38
C LEU A 16 -44.65 -34.95 -2.68
N LEU A 17 -43.72 -35.91 -2.61
CA LEU A 17 -42.32 -35.69 -2.96
C LEU A 17 -42.13 -35.47 -4.47
N LEU A 18 -42.86 -36.20 -5.32
CA LEU A 18 -42.87 -35.99 -6.77
C LEU A 18 -43.52 -34.66 -7.15
N MET A 19 -44.61 -34.25 -6.48
CA MET A 19 -45.20 -32.92 -6.68
C MET A 19 -44.27 -31.82 -6.18
N ALA A 20 -43.60 -31.98 -5.05
CA ALA A 20 -42.60 -31.02 -4.57
C ALA A 20 -41.43 -30.91 -5.57
N ALA A 21 -40.93 -32.03 -6.10
CA ALA A 21 -39.89 -32.06 -7.12
C ALA A 21 -40.33 -31.45 -8.47
N LEU A 22 -41.61 -31.64 -8.86
CA LEU A 22 -42.20 -31.02 -10.05
C LEU A 22 -42.43 -29.52 -9.87
N ILE A 23 -42.78 -29.06 -8.66
CA ILE A 23 -42.91 -27.64 -8.32
C ILE A 23 -41.54 -26.95 -8.30
N THR A 24 -40.49 -27.61 -7.79
CA THR A 24 -39.12 -27.09 -7.84
C THR A 24 -38.57 -27.05 -9.28
N ASN A 25 -38.86 -28.05 -10.12
CA ASN A 25 -38.50 -28.00 -11.55
C ASN A 25 -39.30 -26.92 -12.30
N ALA A 26 -40.60 -26.79 -12.03
CA ALA A 26 -41.45 -25.78 -12.68
C ALA A 26 -41.10 -24.34 -12.26
N GLN A 27 -40.55 -24.13 -11.06
CA GLN A 27 -39.98 -22.83 -10.67
C GLN A 27 -38.62 -22.54 -11.31
N GLN A 28 -37.85 -23.56 -11.71
CA GLN A 28 -36.62 -23.40 -12.48
C GLN A 28 -36.87 -23.05 -13.96
N ASP A 29 -37.98 -23.52 -14.55
CA ASP A 29 -38.28 -23.39 -15.99
C ASP A 29 -38.65 -21.97 -16.48
N ASN A 30 -38.80 -20.98 -15.60
CA ASN A 30 -39.17 -19.60 -15.97
C ASN A 30 -38.05 -18.55 -15.79
N PHE A 31 -36.82 -18.95 -15.49
CA PHE A 31 -35.70 -18.00 -15.46
C PHE A 31 -35.24 -17.66 -16.88
N GLN A 32 -35.12 -16.37 -17.19
CA GLN A 32 -34.62 -15.92 -18.48
C GLN A 32 -33.21 -16.47 -18.71
N LYS A 33 -32.95 -17.02 -19.90
CA LYS A 33 -31.63 -17.54 -20.26
C LYS A 33 -30.65 -16.38 -20.48
N LEU A 34 -29.86 -16.06 -19.45
CA LEU A 34 -28.89 -14.96 -19.48
C LEU A 34 -27.50 -15.52 -19.78
N THR A 35 -27.02 -15.33 -21.01
CA THR A 35 -25.77 -15.97 -21.49
C THR A 35 -24.57 -15.03 -21.61
N SER A 36 -24.77 -13.73 -21.39
CA SER A 36 -23.71 -12.72 -21.48
C SER A 36 -23.14 -12.39 -20.08
N PRO A 37 -21.93 -11.80 -19.99
CA PRO A 37 -21.38 -11.30 -18.74
C PRO A 37 -22.33 -10.37 -17.98
N TYR A 38 -22.08 -10.15 -16.69
CA TYR A 38 -22.85 -9.24 -15.84
C TYR A 38 -24.36 -9.55 -15.84
N LEU A 39 -24.71 -10.83 -15.68
CA LEU A 39 -26.09 -11.33 -15.69
C LEU A 39 -26.89 -10.89 -16.94
N GLY A 40 -26.23 -10.77 -18.08
CA GLY A 40 -26.88 -10.39 -19.34
C GLY A 40 -27.23 -8.90 -19.47
N GLN A 41 -26.96 -8.07 -18.46
CA GLN A 41 -27.19 -6.64 -18.55
C GLN A 41 -26.12 -5.96 -19.42
N LYS A 42 -26.55 -5.07 -20.31
CA LYS A 42 -25.62 -4.24 -21.08
C LYS A 42 -24.82 -3.36 -20.08
N PRO A 43 -23.48 -3.32 -20.17
CA PRO A 43 -22.70 -2.50 -19.24
C PRO A 43 -23.03 -1.00 -19.33
N PRO A 44 -23.03 -0.29 -18.18
CA PRO A 44 -23.38 1.10 -18.11
C PRO A 44 -22.22 1.96 -18.61
N GLU A 45 -22.56 3.17 -19.03
CA GLU A 45 -21.56 4.21 -19.32
C GLU A 45 -21.33 5.06 -18.05
N MET A 46 -21.48 6.38 -18.16
CA MET A 46 -21.16 7.35 -17.11
C MET A 46 -22.36 7.68 -16.20
N THR A 47 -23.53 7.12 -16.49
CA THR A 47 -24.75 7.29 -15.70
C THR A 47 -24.98 6.03 -14.89
N PRO A 48 -25.13 6.12 -13.56
CA PRO A 48 -25.44 4.94 -12.76
C PRO A 48 -26.80 4.33 -13.10
N GLU A 49 -26.84 3.00 -13.14
CA GLU A 49 -28.05 2.21 -13.39
C GLU A 49 -28.25 1.20 -12.26
N ILE A 50 -29.49 0.70 -12.08
CA ILE A 50 -29.74 -0.43 -11.18
C ILE A 50 -29.14 -1.68 -11.82
N PHE A 51 -28.39 -2.45 -11.03
CA PHE A 51 -27.77 -3.69 -11.48
C PHE A 51 -28.76 -4.86 -11.43
N ALA A 52 -28.88 -5.59 -12.54
CA ALA A 52 -29.65 -6.81 -12.72
C ALA A 52 -31.06 -6.74 -12.08
N GLN A 53 -31.81 -5.68 -12.41
CA GLN A 53 -33.15 -5.44 -11.89
C GLN A 53 -34.07 -6.65 -12.08
N GLY A 54 -34.77 -7.05 -11.01
CA GLY A 54 -35.66 -8.22 -11.00
C GLY A 54 -34.95 -9.56 -10.78
N ILE A 55 -33.62 -9.59 -10.77
CA ILE A 55 -32.80 -10.79 -10.47
C ILE A 55 -32.05 -10.56 -9.15
N ILE A 56 -31.26 -9.49 -9.11
CA ILE A 56 -30.48 -9.07 -7.94
C ILE A 56 -31.29 -8.03 -7.17
N SER A 57 -31.41 -6.80 -7.69
CA SER A 57 -32.21 -5.73 -7.09
C SER A 57 -33.69 -6.02 -7.28
N THR A 58 -34.38 -6.43 -6.21
CA THR A 58 -35.76 -6.94 -6.25
C THR A 58 -36.67 -6.21 -5.27
N GLU A 59 -37.94 -6.04 -5.64
CA GLU A 59 -38.90 -5.30 -4.82
C GLU A 59 -39.06 -5.94 -3.42
N GLY A 60 -38.96 -5.11 -2.37
CA GLY A 60 -39.14 -5.53 -0.98
C GLY A 60 -37.91 -6.15 -0.31
N ASN A 61 -36.79 -6.27 -1.02
CA ASN A 61 -35.52 -6.72 -0.46
C ASN A 61 -34.56 -5.54 -0.23
N ASN A 62 -33.45 -5.85 0.43
CA ASN A 62 -32.32 -4.94 0.60
C ASN A 62 -31.07 -5.66 0.12
N GLU A 63 -30.56 -5.22 -1.03
CA GLU A 63 -29.39 -5.77 -1.70
C GLU A 63 -28.18 -4.82 -1.58
N PHE A 64 -27.06 -5.38 -1.16
CA PHE A 64 -25.80 -4.66 -1.03
C PHE A 64 -24.61 -5.60 -1.19
N CYS A 65 -23.42 -5.01 -1.32
CA CYS A 65 -22.18 -5.71 -1.62
C CYS A 65 -22.21 -6.41 -2.99
N ALA A 66 -21.09 -6.38 -3.68
CA ALA A 66 -20.93 -7.03 -4.98
C ALA A 66 -19.53 -7.62 -5.04
N SER A 67 -19.41 -8.90 -5.36
CA SER A 67 -18.12 -9.52 -5.60
C SER A 67 -18.21 -10.50 -6.76
N PHE A 68 -17.53 -10.17 -7.85
CA PHE A 68 -17.32 -11.10 -8.94
C PHE A 68 -16.05 -11.92 -8.68
N SER A 69 -16.15 -13.21 -8.92
CA SER A 69 -14.97 -14.04 -9.14
C SER A 69 -14.10 -13.49 -10.29
N PRO A 70 -12.77 -13.65 -10.25
CA PRO A 70 -11.86 -13.09 -11.25
C PRO A 70 -12.03 -13.64 -12.67
N ASP A 71 -12.69 -14.79 -12.82
CA ASP A 71 -13.05 -15.39 -14.12
C ASP A 71 -14.43 -14.93 -14.62
N GLY A 72 -15.14 -14.11 -13.85
CA GLY A 72 -16.45 -13.56 -14.17
C GLY A 72 -17.59 -14.57 -14.13
N ARG A 73 -17.41 -15.74 -13.47
CA ARG A 73 -18.40 -16.84 -13.49
C ARG A 73 -19.24 -16.97 -12.24
N GLU A 74 -18.81 -16.40 -11.14
CA GLU A 74 -19.55 -16.35 -9.87
C GLU A 74 -19.75 -14.88 -9.47
N PHE A 75 -20.96 -14.55 -9.03
CA PHE A 75 -21.34 -13.24 -8.50
C PHE A 75 -21.95 -13.40 -7.12
N TYR A 76 -21.35 -12.78 -6.12
CA TYR A 76 -21.79 -12.78 -4.74
C TYR A 76 -22.36 -11.42 -4.35
N PHE A 77 -23.44 -11.42 -3.58
CA PHE A 77 -24.06 -10.23 -3.01
C PHE A 77 -24.77 -10.59 -1.70
N ASN A 78 -25.12 -9.58 -0.90
CA ASN A 78 -26.00 -9.77 0.25
C ASN A 78 -27.45 -9.46 -0.11
N ARG A 79 -28.37 -10.33 0.31
CA ARG A 79 -29.80 -10.04 0.38
C ARG A 79 -30.22 -10.15 1.85
N GLY A 80 -30.46 -9.00 2.48
CA GLY A 80 -30.59 -8.92 3.94
C GLY A 80 -29.36 -9.51 4.64
N MET A 81 -29.57 -10.51 5.51
CA MET A 81 -28.50 -11.15 6.29
C MET A 81 -27.93 -12.42 5.63
N THR A 82 -28.20 -12.64 4.34
CA THR A 82 -27.77 -13.84 3.62
C THR A 82 -26.84 -13.47 2.47
N ILE A 83 -25.73 -14.19 2.36
CA ILE A 83 -24.86 -14.12 1.17
C ILE A 83 -25.48 -15.01 0.12
N MET A 84 -25.78 -14.42 -1.03
CA MET A 84 -26.34 -15.05 -2.20
C MET A 84 -25.25 -15.19 -3.26
N VAL A 85 -25.39 -16.18 -4.14
CA VAL A 85 -24.49 -16.42 -5.27
C VAL A 85 -25.29 -16.73 -6.54
N CYS A 86 -24.85 -16.14 -7.65
CA CYS A 86 -25.23 -16.53 -9.01
C CYS A 86 -24.03 -17.17 -9.69
N ARG A 87 -24.26 -18.23 -10.48
CA ARG A 87 -23.20 -18.97 -11.18
C ARG A 87 -23.45 -19.03 -12.68
N PHE A 88 -22.41 -18.80 -13.46
CA PHE A 88 -22.43 -18.93 -14.91
C PHE A 88 -22.09 -20.37 -15.30
N GLN A 89 -23.08 -21.08 -15.82
CA GLN A 89 -22.98 -22.46 -16.27
C GLN A 89 -23.17 -22.57 -17.79
N LYS A 90 -23.17 -23.80 -18.32
CA LYS A 90 -23.33 -24.05 -19.76
C LYS A 90 -24.57 -23.39 -20.37
N ASP A 91 -25.65 -23.29 -19.59
CA ASP A 91 -26.92 -22.72 -20.00
C ASP A 91 -27.11 -21.25 -19.57
N GLY A 92 -26.07 -20.58 -19.08
CA GLY A 92 -26.10 -19.19 -18.64
C GLY A 92 -26.06 -19.04 -17.12
N TRP A 93 -26.42 -17.85 -16.64
CA TRP A 93 -26.49 -17.55 -15.21
C TRP A 93 -27.61 -18.31 -14.51
N THR A 94 -27.36 -18.74 -13.28
CA THR A 94 -28.38 -19.29 -12.39
C THR A 94 -29.13 -18.20 -11.64
N ASN A 95 -30.32 -18.55 -11.13
CA ASN A 95 -30.98 -17.77 -10.08
C ASN A 95 -30.05 -17.60 -8.85
N PRO A 96 -30.20 -16.50 -8.08
CA PRO A 96 -29.53 -16.37 -6.79
C PRO A 96 -29.90 -17.49 -5.84
N GLU A 97 -28.89 -18.13 -5.24
CA GLU A 97 -29.05 -19.12 -4.18
C GLU A 97 -28.15 -18.80 -2.98
N PRO A 98 -28.48 -19.22 -1.74
CA PRO A 98 -27.61 -18.99 -0.58
C PRO A 98 -26.23 -19.63 -0.76
N ALA A 99 -25.18 -18.94 -0.33
CA ALA A 99 -23.82 -19.46 -0.37
C ALA A 99 -23.59 -20.53 0.72
N LEU A 100 -23.09 -21.70 0.32
CA LEU A 100 -22.96 -22.89 1.18
C LEU A 100 -22.10 -22.67 2.44
N PHE A 101 -21.04 -21.86 2.34
CA PHE A 101 -20.16 -21.54 3.48
C PHE A 101 -20.83 -20.71 4.59
N ASN A 102 -22.07 -20.24 4.35
CA ASN A 102 -22.89 -19.45 5.27
C ASN A 102 -24.04 -20.24 5.92
N GLU A 103 -24.33 -21.48 5.51
CA GLU A 103 -25.58 -22.21 5.87
C GLU A 103 -25.95 -22.19 7.37
N LYS A 104 -24.96 -22.21 8.26
CA LYS A 104 -25.17 -22.26 9.71
C LYS A 104 -25.23 -20.89 10.40
N TYR A 105 -24.57 -19.87 9.84
CA TYR A 105 -24.38 -18.57 10.49
C TYR A 105 -24.55 -17.44 9.48
N GLN A 106 -25.25 -16.38 9.88
CA GLN A 106 -25.43 -15.20 9.04
C GLN A 106 -24.07 -14.60 8.67
N GLY A 107 -23.83 -14.52 7.37
CA GLY A 107 -22.61 -13.98 6.78
C GLY A 107 -22.88 -12.69 6.03
N HIS A 108 -21.86 -11.85 5.94
CA HIS A 108 -21.92 -10.55 5.32
C HIS A 108 -20.72 -10.34 4.39
N GLU A 109 -20.90 -9.57 3.33
CA GLU A 109 -19.83 -8.87 2.59
C GLU A 109 -18.76 -9.82 2.04
N ALA A 110 -19.19 -10.81 1.25
CA ALA A 110 -18.28 -11.77 0.66
C ALA A 110 -17.37 -11.12 -0.39
N HIS A 111 -16.08 -11.45 -0.35
CA HIS A 111 -15.10 -11.04 -1.34
C HIS A 111 -14.27 -12.21 -1.84
N VAL A 112 -14.32 -12.45 -3.15
CA VAL A 112 -13.48 -13.44 -3.83
C VAL A 112 -12.12 -12.82 -4.19
N THR A 113 -11.02 -13.46 -3.83
CA THR A 113 -9.68 -12.97 -4.13
C THR A 113 -9.32 -13.11 -5.62
N PHE A 114 -8.39 -12.27 -6.09
CA PHE A 114 -7.89 -12.27 -7.48
C PHE A 114 -7.23 -13.58 -7.94
N ASP A 115 -6.70 -14.39 -7.03
CA ASP A 115 -6.19 -15.73 -7.33
C ASP A 115 -7.32 -16.78 -7.52
N ASN A 116 -8.58 -16.39 -7.28
CA ASN A 116 -9.78 -17.24 -7.30
C ASN A 116 -9.70 -18.45 -6.34
N LYS A 117 -8.87 -18.34 -5.29
CA LYS A 117 -8.65 -19.43 -4.32
C LYS A 117 -9.36 -19.21 -2.99
N ARG A 118 -9.73 -17.97 -2.66
CA ARG A 118 -10.18 -17.61 -1.32
C ARG A 118 -11.43 -16.75 -1.36
N ILE A 119 -12.31 -16.95 -0.38
CA ILE A 119 -13.40 -16.03 -0.06
C ILE A 119 -13.21 -15.53 1.36
N PHE A 120 -13.21 -14.21 1.51
CA PHE A 120 -13.35 -13.55 2.79
C PHE A 120 -14.78 -13.10 3.02
N PHE A 121 -15.27 -13.15 4.25
CA PHE A 121 -16.61 -12.68 4.60
C PHE A 121 -16.70 -12.34 6.10
N GLY A 122 -17.57 -11.42 6.46
CA GLY A 122 -17.90 -11.07 7.84
C GLY A 122 -18.87 -12.06 8.46
N CYS A 123 -18.63 -12.52 9.69
CA CYS A 123 -19.54 -13.45 10.37
C CYS A 123 -19.35 -13.46 11.89
N SER A 124 -20.46 -13.62 12.62
CA SER A 124 -20.46 -13.95 14.05
C SER A 124 -20.65 -15.45 14.25
N ARG A 125 -19.71 -16.12 14.92
CA ARG A 125 -19.78 -17.56 15.20
C ARG A 125 -19.52 -17.82 16.68
N PRO A 126 -20.57 -17.97 17.52
CA PRO A 126 -20.38 -18.18 18.94
C PRO A 126 -19.46 -19.39 19.25
N PRO A 127 -18.51 -19.26 20.21
CA PRO A 127 -18.32 -18.14 21.13
C PRO A 127 -17.52 -16.94 20.56
N GLN A 128 -17.02 -17.03 19.33
CA GLN A 128 -16.26 -15.94 18.71
C GLN A 128 -17.19 -14.77 18.31
N PRO A 129 -16.78 -13.51 18.60
CA PRO A 129 -17.52 -12.33 18.15
C PRO A 129 -17.40 -12.16 16.63
N TYR A 130 -18.10 -11.16 16.10
CA TYR A 130 -17.99 -10.76 14.70
C TYR A 130 -16.53 -10.54 14.30
N GLY A 131 -16.21 -10.90 13.06
CA GLY A 131 -14.91 -10.66 12.46
C GLY A 131 -14.86 -11.19 11.03
N ILE A 132 -13.67 -11.13 10.47
CA ILE A 132 -13.38 -11.58 9.10
C ILE A 132 -13.02 -13.06 9.13
N TRP A 133 -13.74 -13.84 8.34
CA TRP A 133 -13.52 -15.26 8.14
C TRP A 133 -13.04 -15.52 6.71
N LEU A 134 -12.18 -16.53 6.56
CA LEU A 134 -11.63 -17.01 5.31
C LEU A 134 -12.12 -18.43 5.05
N THR A 135 -12.49 -18.72 3.81
CA THR A 135 -12.62 -20.08 3.31
C THR A 135 -11.87 -20.22 1.98
N GLU A 136 -11.35 -21.42 1.71
CA GLU A 136 -10.54 -21.72 0.54
C GLU A 136 -11.27 -22.66 -0.42
N LYS A 137 -11.08 -22.43 -1.71
CA LYS A 137 -11.69 -23.22 -2.77
C LYS A 137 -11.08 -24.62 -2.76
N THR A 138 -11.94 -25.64 -2.74
CA THR A 138 -11.55 -27.06 -2.81
C THR A 138 -11.93 -27.64 -4.17
N SER A 139 -11.63 -28.92 -4.40
CA SER A 139 -12.01 -29.61 -5.65
C SER A 139 -13.52 -29.79 -5.83
N THR A 140 -14.31 -29.69 -4.75
CA THR A 140 -15.76 -29.96 -4.78
C THR A 140 -16.62 -28.81 -4.24
N ASP A 141 -16.09 -27.98 -3.33
CA ASP A 141 -16.79 -26.81 -2.76
C ASP A 141 -15.81 -25.86 -2.01
N TRP A 142 -16.09 -25.46 -0.77
CA TRP A 142 -15.27 -24.57 0.08
C TRP A 142 -14.78 -25.27 1.35
N SER A 143 -13.62 -24.87 1.87
CA SER A 143 -13.06 -25.40 3.12
C SER A 143 -13.82 -24.89 4.36
N ALA A 144 -13.61 -25.54 5.51
CA ALA A 144 -14.17 -25.07 6.77
C ALA A 144 -13.65 -23.65 7.08
N PRO A 145 -14.52 -22.65 7.37
CA PRO A 145 -14.04 -21.29 7.50
C PRO A 145 -13.19 -21.04 8.75
N GLN A 146 -12.12 -20.27 8.58
CA GLN A 146 -11.15 -19.89 9.61
C GLN A 146 -11.27 -18.39 9.92
N ARG A 147 -11.29 -18.02 11.20
CA ARG A 147 -11.27 -16.60 11.61
C ARG A 147 -9.87 -16.02 11.38
N MET A 148 -9.80 -14.87 10.71
CA MET A 148 -8.55 -14.21 10.34
C MET A 148 -8.29 -12.97 11.18
N TRP A 149 -9.21 -12.01 11.16
CA TRP A 149 -9.03 -10.70 11.78
C TRP A 149 -10.30 -10.18 12.42
N GLU A 150 -10.14 -9.19 13.30
CA GLU A 150 -11.22 -8.26 13.63
C GLU A 150 -11.41 -7.27 12.48
N GLY A 151 -12.63 -6.73 12.35
CA GLY A 151 -12.99 -5.83 11.26
C GLY A 151 -14.08 -6.39 10.34
N MET A 152 -14.22 -5.76 9.18
CA MET A 152 -15.30 -5.98 8.23
C MET A 152 -14.88 -5.61 6.80
N TYR A 153 -15.70 -5.99 5.82
CA TYR A 153 -15.59 -5.58 4.43
C TYR A 153 -14.20 -5.73 3.81
N VAL A 154 -13.90 -6.93 3.31
CA VAL A 154 -12.62 -7.24 2.68
C VAL A 154 -12.65 -6.90 1.20
N THR A 155 -11.54 -6.38 0.70
CA THR A 155 -11.24 -6.24 -0.73
C THR A 155 -9.79 -6.62 -0.99
N SER A 156 -9.42 -6.94 -2.23
CA SER A 156 -8.06 -7.37 -2.56
C SER A 156 -7.57 -6.83 -3.90
N ALA A 157 -6.26 -6.63 -3.99
CA ALA A 157 -5.58 -6.26 -5.21
C ALA A 157 -4.96 -7.48 -5.92
N LYS A 158 -4.55 -7.32 -7.19
CA LYS A 158 -3.97 -8.41 -8.00
C LYS A 158 -2.66 -8.96 -7.43
N ASN A 159 -1.91 -8.17 -6.67
CA ASN A 159 -0.71 -8.60 -5.98
C ASN A 159 -0.99 -9.44 -4.72
N GLY A 160 -2.26 -9.62 -4.34
CA GLY A 160 -2.67 -10.40 -3.18
C GLY A 160 -2.81 -9.59 -1.89
N ASN A 161 -2.52 -8.28 -1.91
CA ASN A 161 -2.77 -7.41 -0.78
C ASN A 161 -4.27 -7.37 -0.44
N ILE A 162 -4.57 -7.31 0.85
CA ILE A 162 -5.92 -7.28 1.39
C ILE A 162 -6.12 -5.95 2.11
N TYR A 163 -7.23 -5.27 1.82
CA TYR A 163 -7.69 -4.09 2.53
C TYR A 163 -9.01 -4.39 3.23
N PHE A 164 -9.19 -3.86 4.44
CA PHE A 164 -10.43 -4.02 5.19
C PHE A 164 -10.65 -2.90 6.21
N GLY A 165 -11.89 -2.76 6.68
CA GLY A 165 -12.28 -1.77 7.68
C GLY A 165 -12.10 -2.30 9.10
N VAL A 166 -11.62 -1.44 10.00
CA VAL A 166 -11.54 -1.67 11.44
C VAL A 166 -12.35 -0.58 12.15
N GLU A 167 -13.39 -1.00 12.90
CA GLU A 167 -14.33 -0.08 13.53
C GLU A 167 -13.82 0.49 14.86
N PHE A 168 -13.09 -0.32 15.63
CA PHE A 168 -12.63 0.04 16.98
C PHE A 168 -11.11 -0.05 17.13
N PRO A 169 -10.50 0.87 17.90
CA PRO A 169 -11.11 2.07 18.49
C PRO A 169 -11.53 3.10 17.43
N LEU A 170 -12.58 3.87 17.74
CA LEU A 170 -13.01 4.96 16.86
C LEU A 170 -11.95 6.08 16.78
N PRO A 171 -11.85 6.80 15.64
CA PRO A 171 -12.65 6.64 14.43
C PRO A 171 -12.32 5.36 13.65
N ALA A 172 -13.32 4.81 12.96
CA ALA A 172 -13.14 3.65 12.09
C ALA A 172 -12.15 4.00 10.97
N HIS A 173 -11.29 3.05 10.62
CA HIS A 173 -10.20 3.28 9.67
C HIS A 173 -9.97 2.06 8.78
N ILE A 174 -9.27 2.27 7.68
CA ILE A 174 -8.89 1.21 6.75
C ILE A 174 -7.50 0.71 7.13
N VAL A 175 -7.31 -0.60 7.09
CA VAL A 175 -6.00 -1.26 7.22
C VAL A 175 -5.71 -2.07 5.96
N MET A 176 -4.43 -2.36 5.74
CA MET A 176 -3.95 -3.22 4.66
C MET A 176 -2.99 -4.28 5.22
N THR A 177 -3.10 -5.51 4.74
CA THR A 177 -2.11 -6.58 4.98
C THR A 177 -1.61 -7.15 3.65
N ARG A 178 -0.32 -7.52 3.63
CA ARG A 178 0.35 -8.10 2.46
C ARG A 178 0.41 -9.60 2.54
N LEU A 179 0.30 -10.23 1.38
CA LEU A 179 0.64 -11.64 1.21
C LEU A 179 2.14 -11.78 0.98
N THR A 180 2.82 -12.57 1.82
CA THR A 180 4.20 -13.00 1.64
C THR A 180 4.24 -14.52 1.43
N ASP A 181 5.42 -15.06 1.17
CA ASP A 181 5.63 -16.52 1.05
C ASP A 181 5.23 -17.28 2.32
N THR A 182 5.20 -16.61 3.47
CA THR A 182 4.81 -17.19 4.77
C THR A 182 3.36 -16.88 5.18
N GLY A 183 2.57 -16.23 4.31
CA GLY A 183 1.18 -15.84 4.58
C GLY A 183 0.98 -14.34 4.75
N TYR A 184 -0.10 -13.94 5.42
CA TYR A 184 -0.41 -12.53 5.62
C TYR A 184 0.37 -11.94 6.80
N VAL A 185 0.97 -10.77 6.62
CA VAL A 185 1.64 -10.02 7.71
C VAL A 185 0.63 -9.24 8.56
N SER A 186 1.08 -8.66 9.66
CA SER A 186 0.24 -7.79 10.51
C SER A 186 -0.35 -6.63 9.68
N PRO A 187 -1.67 -6.36 9.78
CA PRO A 187 -2.29 -5.24 9.09
C PRO A 187 -1.75 -3.88 9.55
N VAL A 188 -1.60 -2.95 8.60
CA VAL A 188 -1.10 -1.59 8.81
C VAL A 188 -2.19 -0.59 8.45
N LYS A 189 -2.47 0.36 9.36
CA LYS A 189 -3.42 1.45 9.13
C LYS A 189 -3.02 2.28 7.91
N GLN A 190 -3.98 2.55 7.04
CA GLN A 190 -3.81 3.39 5.86
C GLN A 190 -4.16 4.85 6.21
N GLU A 191 -3.22 5.77 5.97
CA GLU A 191 -3.38 7.19 6.26
C GLU A 191 -4.11 7.91 5.12
N ILE A 192 -5.44 7.95 5.19
CA ILE A 192 -6.30 8.60 4.20
C ILE A 192 -7.02 9.79 4.85
N LYS A 193 -6.87 10.99 4.25
CA LYS A 193 -7.54 12.21 4.71
C LYS A 193 -8.71 12.55 3.80
N LEU A 194 -9.78 13.12 4.34
CA LEU A 194 -10.88 13.65 3.53
C LEU A 194 -10.56 15.08 3.07
N ALA A 195 -10.67 15.34 1.75
CA ALA A 195 -10.45 16.67 1.20
C ALA A 195 -11.36 17.71 1.85
N ASN A 196 -10.82 18.88 2.20
CA ASN A 196 -11.51 20.00 2.84
C ASN A 196 -12.15 19.70 4.21
N SER A 197 -11.84 18.58 4.85
CA SER A 197 -12.25 18.32 6.23
C SER A 197 -11.30 19.02 7.20
N GLN A 198 -11.82 19.91 8.06
CA GLN A 198 -11.10 20.40 9.23
C GLN A 198 -11.08 19.40 10.39
N LYS A 199 -11.78 18.27 10.24
CA LYS A 199 -11.85 17.20 11.24
C LYS A 199 -10.96 16.04 10.79
N ASP A 200 -9.88 15.82 11.52
CA ASP A 200 -8.95 14.70 11.30
C ASP A 200 -9.51 13.32 11.70
N ASN A 201 -10.71 13.26 12.31
CA ASN A 201 -11.31 12.05 12.90
C ASN A 201 -12.69 11.71 12.32
N ILE A 202 -12.78 11.46 11.02
CA ILE A 202 -14.01 10.93 10.40
C ILE A 202 -13.86 9.42 10.23
N SER A 203 -14.85 8.67 10.71
CA SER A 203 -14.91 7.22 10.52
C SER A 203 -15.16 6.89 9.06
N ILE A 204 -14.33 6.01 8.50
CA ILE A 204 -14.43 5.53 7.12
C ILE A 204 -14.60 4.01 7.11
N PHE A 205 -15.43 3.51 6.19
CA PHE A 205 -15.92 2.14 6.16
C PHE A 205 -15.91 1.57 4.73
N HIS A 206 -16.08 0.25 4.65
CA HIS A 206 -16.27 -0.51 3.42
C HIS A 206 -15.27 -0.19 2.28
N PRO A 207 -13.95 -0.41 2.47
CA PRO A 207 -12.98 -0.14 1.42
C PRO A 207 -13.16 -1.09 0.22
N THR A 208 -13.08 -0.55 -0.99
CA THR A 208 -12.78 -1.31 -2.21
C THR A 208 -11.51 -0.75 -2.85
N ILE A 209 -10.54 -1.63 -3.10
CA ILE A 209 -9.27 -1.29 -3.73
C ILE A 209 -9.38 -1.54 -5.23
N ALA A 210 -8.79 -0.67 -6.05
CA ALA A 210 -8.60 -0.95 -7.46
C ALA A 210 -7.70 -2.20 -7.64
N PRO A 211 -7.91 -3.03 -8.68
CA PRO A 211 -7.09 -4.24 -8.88
C PRO A 211 -5.58 -3.98 -8.97
N ASP A 212 -5.18 -2.78 -9.38
CA ASP A 212 -3.80 -2.31 -9.52
C ASP A 212 -3.36 -1.36 -8.38
N GLU A 213 -4.17 -1.21 -7.33
CA GLU A 213 -3.95 -0.29 -6.21
C GLU A 213 -3.83 1.20 -6.59
N SER A 214 -4.25 1.60 -7.79
CA SER A 214 -4.16 2.99 -8.25
C SER A 214 -5.13 3.94 -7.55
N TYR A 215 -6.21 3.42 -6.98
CA TYR A 215 -7.16 4.16 -6.15
C TYR A 215 -7.87 3.24 -5.15
N ILE A 216 -8.40 3.82 -4.08
CA ILE A 216 -9.28 3.16 -3.11
C ILE A 216 -10.57 3.97 -2.99
N ILE A 217 -11.71 3.29 -2.94
CA ILE A 217 -13.03 3.90 -2.70
C ILE A 217 -13.56 3.36 -1.37
N PHE A 218 -14.18 4.22 -0.59
CA PHE A 218 -14.76 3.88 0.70
C PHE A 218 -15.93 4.83 1.00
N ASP A 219 -16.64 4.60 2.10
CA ASP A 219 -17.76 5.44 2.51
C ASP A 219 -17.68 5.93 3.96
N ASP A 220 -18.52 6.91 4.29
CA ASP A 220 -18.73 7.43 5.65
C ASP A 220 -20.09 7.01 6.24
N ASN A 221 -20.64 5.88 5.77
CA ASN A 221 -22.02 5.42 5.92
C ASN A 221 -23.09 6.31 5.26
N LYS A 222 -22.71 7.28 4.42
CA LYS A 222 -23.67 8.12 3.68
C LYS A 222 -23.29 8.29 2.22
N LYS A 223 -22.01 8.54 1.96
CA LYS A 223 -21.47 8.97 0.66
C LYS A 223 -20.18 8.23 0.36
N LEU A 224 -19.91 8.01 -0.92
CA LEU A 224 -18.65 7.46 -1.40
C LEU A 224 -17.58 8.54 -1.55
N TYR A 225 -16.34 8.15 -1.28
CA TYR A 225 -15.12 8.93 -1.49
C TYR A 225 -14.11 8.08 -2.26
N VAL A 226 -13.29 8.72 -3.10
CA VAL A 226 -12.14 8.09 -3.75
C VAL A 226 -10.85 8.78 -3.31
N SER A 227 -9.84 8.01 -2.94
CA SER A 227 -8.47 8.47 -2.81
C SER A 227 -7.61 7.81 -3.87
N PHE A 228 -6.82 8.60 -4.59
CA PHE A 228 -5.88 8.09 -5.58
C PHE A 228 -4.52 7.86 -4.93
N ARG A 229 -3.80 6.84 -5.40
CA ARG A 229 -2.46 6.54 -4.91
C ARG A 229 -1.42 7.35 -5.67
N GLY A 230 -0.61 8.11 -4.93
CA GLY A 230 0.52 8.84 -5.48
C GLY A 230 1.65 7.91 -5.90
N THR A 231 2.55 8.40 -6.76
CA THR A 231 3.77 7.68 -7.17
C THR A 231 4.75 7.43 -6.02
N ASN A 232 4.62 8.17 -4.91
CA ASN A 232 5.32 7.93 -3.66
C ASN A 232 4.66 6.83 -2.80
N GLY A 233 3.59 6.19 -3.27
CA GLY A 233 2.87 5.15 -2.55
C GLY A 233 1.86 5.65 -1.52
N LEU A 234 1.85 6.95 -1.20
CA LEU A 234 0.89 7.58 -0.29
C LEU A 234 -0.50 7.71 -0.92
N TRP A 235 -1.53 7.65 -0.09
CA TRP A 235 -2.90 8.02 -0.47
C TRP A 235 -3.09 9.54 -0.50
N GLY A 236 -3.78 10.03 -1.54
CA GLY A 236 -4.16 11.44 -1.64
C GLY A 236 -5.34 11.80 -0.77
N ASP A 237 -5.60 13.10 -0.68
CA ASP A 237 -6.84 13.58 -0.08
C ASP A 237 -8.03 12.99 -0.84
N ALA A 238 -8.94 12.34 -0.11
CA ALA A 238 -10.07 11.66 -0.67
C ALA A 238 -11.16 12.65 -1.10
N ILE A 239 -11.64 12.47 -2.33
CA ILE A 239 -12.59 13.35 -2.99
C ILE A 239 -13.95 12.68 -2.97
N SER A 240 -14.99 13.42 -2.57
CA SER A 240 -16.37 12.91 -2.58
C SER A 240 -16.85 12.63 -4.01
N LEU A 241 -17.57 11.52 -4.19
CA LEU A 241 -18.25 11.16 -5.44
C LEU A 241 -19.66 11.75 -5.53
N SER A 242 -20.15 12.47 -4.51
CA SER A 242 -21.55 12.92 -4.45
C SER A 242 -22.00 13.70 -5.68
N GLU A 243 -21.19 14.64 -6.18
CA GLU A 243 -21.53 15.44 -7.37
C GLU A 243 -21.74 14.55 -8.60
N ILE A 244 -20.86 13.56 -8.79
CA ILE A 244 -20.90 12.63 -9.93
C ILE A 244 -22.07 11.65 -9.81
N LEU A 245 -22.44 11.29 -8.58
CA LEU A 245 -23.55 10.39 -8.26
C LEU A 245 -24.86 11.15 -7.97
N ASN A 246 -24.97 12.41 -8.43
CA ASN A 246 -26.17 13.25 -8.33
C ASN A 246 -26.73 13.37 -6.89
N GLU A 247 -25.83 13.51 -5.91
CA GLU A 247 -26.10 13.63 -4.47
C GLU A 247 -26.95 12.49 -3.89
N GLN A 248 -27.04 11.35 -4.58
CA GLN A 248 -27.71 10.17 -4.03
C GLN A 248 -26.86 9.55 -2.91
N PRO A 249 -27.48 9.00 -1.85
CA PRO A 249 -26.77 8.17 -0.88
C PRO A 249 -26.08 7.01 -1.60
N ALA A 250 -24.84 6.74 -1.26
CA ALA A 250 -24.06 5.66 -1.88
C ALA A 250 -23.06 5.13 -0.86
N VAL A 251 -23.10 3.81 -0.63
CA VAL A 251 -22.30 3.10 0.38
C VAL A 251 -21.91 1.72 -0.13
N ILE A 252 -21.01 1.03 0.58
CA ILE A 252 -20.65 -0.38 0.32
C ILE A 252 -20.16 -0.55 -1.14
N PRO A 253 -19.09 0.17 -1.52
CA PRO A 253 -18.59 0.16 -2.88
C PRO A 253 -17.87 -1.15 -3.22
N ALA A 254 -17.89 -1.55 -4.48
CA ALA A 254 -17.07 -2.64 -4.99
C ALA A 254 -16.62 -2.38 -6.42
N ILE A 255 -15.44 -2.86 -6.79
CA ILE A 255 -14.91 -2.76 -8.16
C ILE A 255 -15.01 -4.12 -8.84
N SER A 256 -15.44 -4.13 -10.11
CA SER A 256 -15.42 -5.34 -10.94
C SER A 256 -14.00 -5.92 -11.05
N TYR A 257 -13.89 -7.24 -11.21
CA TYR A 257 -12.59 -7.93 -11.35
C TYR A 257 -11.73 -7.36 -12.50
N ASP A 258 -12.35 -6.82 -13.54
CA ASP A 258 -11.67 -6.20 -14.67
C ASP A 258 -11.37 -4.70 -14.48
N GLY A 259 -11.76 -4.11 -13.34
CA GLY A 259 -11.52 -2.71 -12.98
C GLY A 259 -12.41 -1.70 -13.69
N LYS A 260 -13.38 -2.14 -14.50
CA LYS A 260 -14.16 -1.24 -15.37
C LYS A 260 -15.44 -0.68 -14.76
N TYR A 261 -15.97 -1.31 -13.71
CA TYR A 261 -17.26 -0.93 -13.14
C TYR A 261 -17.18 -0.78 -11.63
N LEU A 262 -17.77 0.30 -11.13
CA LEU A 262 -18.05 0.53 -9.72
C LEU A 262 -19.47 0.08 -9.44
N PHE A 263 -19.62 -0.80 -8.46
CA PHE A 263 -20.89 -1.16 -7.82
C PHE A 263 -21.03 -0.45 -6.49
N TYR A 264 -22.24 -0.10 -6.10
CA TYR A 264 -22.53 0.47 -4.79
C TYR A 264 -23.99 0.27 -4.39
N ALA A 265 -24.27 0.25 -3.09
CA ALA A 265 -25.63 0.18 -2.58
C ALA A 265 -26.24 1.58 -2.43
N SER A 266 -27.49 1.73 -2.86
CA SER A 266 -28.29 2.95 -2.65
C SER A 266 -29.76 2.60 -2.53
N LYS A 267 -30.42 3.13 -1.49
CA LYS A 267 -31.88 2.98 -1.28
C LYS A 267 -32.39 1.52 -1.28
N GLY A 268 -31.53 0.57 -0.90
CA GLY A 268 -31.86 -0.87 -0.84
C GLY A 268 -31.59 -1.63 -2.13
N ASP A 269 -31.16 -0.96 -3.20
CA ASP A 269 -30.79 -1.60 -4.46
C ASP A 269 -29.26 -1.53 -4.70
N LEU A 270 -28.77 -2.46 -5.51
CA LEU A 270 -27.42 -2.42 -6.03
C LEU A 270 -27.38 -1.63 -7.35
N TYR A 271 -26.51 -0.62 -7.41
CA TYR A 271 -26.24 0.21 -8.58
C TYR A 271 -24.88 -0.13 -9.17
N TRP A 272 -24.69 0.21 -10.44
CA TRP A 272 -23.40 0.14 -11.12
C TRP A 272 -23.18 1.25 -12.14
N VAL A 273 -21.91 1.59 -12.39
CA VAL A 273 -21.48 2.65 -13.31
C VAL A 273 -20.05 2.37 -13.79
N SER A 274 -19.66 2.91 -14.96
CA SER A 274 -18.26 2.83 -15.43
C SER A 274 -17.30 3.55 -14.48
N THR A 275 -16.13 2.97 -14.20
CA THR A 275 -15.05 3.61 -13.41
C THR A 275 -14.43 4.80 -14.14
N SER A 276 -14.71 5.00 -15.43
CA SER A 276 -14.30 6.21 -16.16
C SER A 276 -14.84 7.50 -15.54
N ILE A 277 -15.88 7.44 -14.69
CA ILE A 277 -16.34 8.59 -13.90
C ILE A 277 -15.26 9.18 -12.98
N LEU A 278 -14.26 8.38 -12.61
CA LEU A 278 -13.19 8.76 -11.69
C LEU A 278 -12.11 9.63 -12.36
N GLU A 279 -12.00 9.63 -13.69
CA GLU A 279 -10.93 10.33 -14.42
C GLU A 279 -10.92 11.85 -14.16
N LYS A 280 -12.11 12.47 -14.06
CA LYS A 280 -12.23 13.89 -13.71
C LYS A 280 -11.73 14.20 -12.31
N LEU A 281 -11.83 13.25 -11.38
CA LEU A 281 -11.37 13.41 -10.00
C LEU A 281 -9.87 13.13 -9.87
N LYS A 282 -9.34 12.20 -10.68
CA LYS A 282 -7.91 11.87 -10.72
C LYS A 282 -7.05 13.08 -11.04
N GLN A 283 -7.49 13.92 -11.98
CA GLN A 283 -6.79 15.18 -12.31
C GLN A 283 -6.75 16.12 -11.10
N LYS A 284 -7.89 16.35 -10.44
CA LYS A 284 -7.99 17.18 -9.22
C LYS A 284 -7.11 16.66 -8.08
N SER A 285 -7.00 15.33 -7.93
CA SER A 285 -6.15 14.69 -6.92
C SER A 285 -4.66 14.75 -7.26
N SER A 286 -4.30 14.65 -8.54
CA SER A 286 -2.90 14.72 -8.98
C SER A 286 -2.27 16.06 -8.61
N ASP A 287 -3.03 17.15 -8.72
CA ASP A 287 -2.61 18.49 -8.30
C ASP A 287 -2.38 18.61 -6.77
N SER A 288 -3.06 17.80 -5.95
CA SER A 288 -2.92 17.82 -4.49
C SER A 288 -1.86 16.86 -3.96
N LEU A 289 -1.68 15.71 -4.62
CA LEU A 289 -0.71 14.66 -4.31
C LEU A 289 0.70 14.98 -4.77
N ILE A 290 0.81 15.47 -6.00
CA ILE A 290 2.06 15.88 -6.56
C ILE A 290 2.15 17.38 -6.29
N SER A 291 2.72 17.76 -5.14
CA SER A 291 3.53 18.97 -5.19
C SER A 291 4.72 18.62 -6.07
N ILE A 292 4.51 18.63 -7.39
CA ILE A 292 5.62 18.70 -8.34
C ILE A 292 6.38 19.90 -7.81
N TYR A 293 7.66 19.68 -7.49
CA TYR A 293 8.50 20.79 -7.08
C TYR A 293 8.32 21.88 -8.14
N ASP A 294 7.72 22.99 -7.72
CA ASP A 294 7.31 24.03 -8.64
C ASP A 294 8.57 24.77 -9.08
N ASN A 295 9.16 24.29 -10.18
CA ASN A 295 10.35 24.87 -10.81
C ASN A 295 10.16 26.36 -11.16
N SER A 296 8.92 26.88 -11.16
CA SER A 296 8.66 28.31 -11.32
C SER A 296 8.89 29.12 -10.05
N LYS A 297 8.84 28.48 -8.87
CA LYS A 297 8.98 29.13 -7.55
C LYS A 297 10.36 28.98 -6.92
N HIS A 298 11.08 27.91 -7.25
CA HIS A 298 12.42 27.67 -6.72
C HIS A 298 13.34 27.22 -7.86
N LYS A 299 14.52 27.84 -7.95
CA LYS A 299 15.50 27.56 -9.00
C LYS A 299 16.36 26.37 -8.55
N ILE A 300 16.33 25.27 -9.28
CA ILE A 300 17.26 24.16 -9.08
C ILE A 300 18.68 24.67 -9.35
N GLU A 301 19.55 24.59 -8.35
CA GLU A 301 20.98 24.82 -8.52
C GLU A 301 21.69 23.47 -8.67
N TYR A 302 22.33 23.25 -9.84
CA TYR A 302 23.10 22.02 -10.05
C TYR A 302 24.34 21.99 -9.17
N ASN A 303 24.53 20.85 -8.52
CA ASN A 303 25.56 20.61 -7.54
C ASN A 303 26.65 19.68 -8.08
N ASP A 304 27.34 20.15 -9.12
CA ASP A 304 28.36 19.39 -9.85
C ASP A 304 29.69 19.23 -9.10
N ASP A 305 29.85 19.85 -7.94
CA ASP A 305 31.06 19.84 -7.11
C ASP A 305 30.87 19.15 -5.75
N ALA A 306 29.73 18.48 -5.53
CA ALA A 306 29.44 17.82 -4.26
C ALA A 306 30.50 16.76 -3.92
N VAL A 307 30.90 16.73 -2.66
CA VAL A 307 31.75 15.69 -2.09
C VAL A 307 30.92 14.82 -1.16
N LEU A 308 30.92 13.52 -1.41
CA LEU A 308 30.23 12.51 -0.62
C LEU A 308 31.26 11.76 0.22
N THR A 309 31.19 11.87 1.54
CA THR A 309 32.10 11.21 2.49
C THR A 309 31.34 10.14 3.26
N ILE A 310 31.70 8.87 3.09
CA ILE A 310 31.04 7.76 3.78
C ILE A 310 31.64 7.63 5.19
N LEU A 311 30.86 8.01 6.21
CA LEU A 311 31.31 8.03 7.60
C LEU A 311 31.01 6.73 8.33
N TYR A 312 30.01 5.97 7.86
CA TYR A 312 29.59 4.73 8.50
C TYR A 312 29.00 3.77 7.46
N ASN A 313 29.47 2.53 7.48
CA ASN A 313 28.97 1.44 6.64
C ASN A 313 29.40 0.09 7.23
N ASN A 314 28.79 -0.99 6.76
CA ASN A 314 29.09 -2.37 7.12
C ASN A 314 30.51 -2.82 6.69
N GLU A 315 31.12 -2.09 5.75
CA GLU A 315 32.47 -2.34 5.23
C GLU A 315 33.31 -1.07 5.32
N SER A 316 34.61 -1.19 5.64
CA SER A 316 35.58 -0.08 5.66
C SER A 316 36.59 -0.18 4.53
N CYS A 317 37.18 0.97 4.14
CA CYS A 317 38.24 1.02 3.13
C CYS A 317 39.59 0.48 3.63
N ASP A 318 39.85 0.60 4.94
CA ASP A 318 41.06 0.12 5.62
C ASP A 318 40.84 0.00 7.14
N ASP A 319 41.87 -0.46 7.85
CA ASP A 319 41.86 -0.75 9.28
C ASP A 319 41.81 0.50 10.19
N SER A 320 42.04 1.70 9.65
CA SER A 320 41.93 2.95 10.40
C SER A 320 40.48 3.43 10.56
N ILE A 321 39.55 2.84 9.79
CA ILE A 321 38.14 3.17 9.79
C ILE A 321 37.33 1.99 10.35
N VAL A 322 36.46 2.27 11.31
CA VAL A 322 35.66 1.25 11.96
C VAL A 322 34.38 0.98 11.17
N ALA A 323 34.20 -0.27 10.73
CA ALA A 323 32.97 -0.75 10.12
C ALA A 323 31.98 -1.29 11.17
N ASP A 324 30.68 -1.11 10.91
CA ASP A 324 29.59 -1.74 11.67
C ASP A 324 28.27 -1.65 10.90
N HIS A 325 27.28 -2.41 11.34
CA HIS A 325 25.94 -2.37 10.76
C HIS A 325 25.31 -0.98 10.90
N GLY A 326 25.14 -0.26 9.79
CA GLY A 326 24.48 1.04 9.71
C GLY A 326 24.96 1.83 8.50
N PHE A 327 24.43 3.03 8.31
CA PHE A 327 24.86 3.91 7.22
C PHE A 327 24.96 5.37 7.66
N SER A 328 25.95 6.09 7.11
CA SER A 328 26.03 7.56 7.19
C SER A 328 26.89 8.13 6.07
N CYS A 329 26.43 9.21 5.46
CA CYS A 329 27.12 9.93 4.41
C CYS A 329 27.07 11.44 4.68
N LEU A 330 28.23 12.10 4.73
CA LEU A 330 28.33 13.56 4.74
C LEU A 330 28.41 14.09 3.30
N VAL A 331 27.55 15.05 2.98
CA VAL A 331 27.52 15.74 1.69
C VAL A 331 27.98 17.18 1.89
N GLU A 332 29.03 17.59 1.20
CA GLU A 332 29.58 18.94 1.27
C GLU A 332 29.62 19.58 -0.12
N SER A 333 29.09 20.79 -0.24
CA SER A 333 29.19 21.56 -1.47
C SER A 333 28.88 23.03 -1.27
N LYS A 334 29.58 23.92 -1.98
CA LYS A 334 29.30 25.37 -2.02
C LYS A 334 29.09 26.00 -0.63
N GLY A 335 29.87 25.55 0.34
CA GLY A 335 29.78 25.99 1.74
C GLY A 335 28.54 25.51 2.50
N GLN A 336 27.74 24.60 1.94
CA GLN A 336 26.68 23.85 2.60
C GLN A 336 27.19 22.45 2.98
N SER A 337 26.62 21.90 4.05
CA SER A 337 26.98 20.61 4.62
C SER A 337 25.71 19.92 5.12
N LEU A 338 25.52 18.67 4.71
CA LEU A 338 24.37 17.86 5.08
C LEU A 338 24.85 16.47 5.51
N LEU A 339 24.55 16.08 6.74
CA LEU A 339 24.80 14.72 7.21
C LEU A 339 23.55 13.86 6.97
N PHE A 340 23.68 12.82 6.17
CA PHE A 340 22.65 11.82 5.91
C PHE A 340 22.86 10.62 6.84
N ASP A 341 21.92 10.37 7.75
CA ASP A 341 21.97 9.35 8.80
C ASP A 341 23.22 9.41 9.70
N ALA A 342 23.25 8.62 10.77
CA ALA A 342 24.29 8.68 11.80
C ALA A 342 24.75 7.30 12.31
N GLY A 343 24.58 6.24 11.52
CA GLY A 343 24.99 4.87 11.88
C GLY A 343 24.32 4.34 13.14
N ARG A 344 24.84 3.23 13.68
CA ARG A 344 24.25 2.52 14.84
C ARG A 344 24.90 2.80 16.18
N ILE A 345 26.23 2.75 16.22
CA ILE A 345 27.01 2.85 17.46
C ILE A 345 27.75 4.18 17.47
N SER A 346 27.35 5.05 18.39
CA SER A 346 27.85 6.43 18.54
C SER A 346 29.37 6.50 18.62
N GLU A 347 29.99 5.61 19.38
CA GLU A 347 31.43 5.60 19.63
C GLU A 347 32.21 5.30 18.35
N LYS A 348 31.72 4.34 17.55
CA LYS A 348 32.31 3.99 16.26
C LYS A 348 32.12 5.12 15.25
N PHE A 349 30.95 5.76 15.24
CA PHE A 349 30.67 6.90 14.38
C PHE A 349 31.62 8.06 14.69
N LEU A 350 31.77 8.41 15.97
CA LEU A 350 32.68 9.47 16.42
C LEU A 350 34.15 9.10 16.21
N ALA A 351 34.52 7.82 16.23
CA ALA A 351 35.87 7.38 15.85
C ALA A 351 36.16 7.71 14.38
N ASN A 352 35.24 7.37 13.47
CA ASN A 352 35.39 7.65 12.04
C ASN A 352 35.39 9.16 11.74
N VAL A 353 34.49 9.93 12.37
CA VAL A 353 34.47 11.40 12.26
C VAL A 353 35.83 12.00 12.61
N ARG A 354 36.47 11.52 13.69
CA ARG A 354 37.82 11.96 14.09
C ARG A 354 38.90 11.48 13.12
N ALA A 355 38.86 10.21 12.71
CA ALA A 355 39.83 9.65 11.76
C ALA A 355 39.81 10.37 10.40
N MET A 356 38.64 10.85 9.99
CA MET A 356 38.42 11.55 8.72
C MET A 356 38.51 13.08 8.83
N ASP A 357 38.91 13.62 9.99
CA ASP A 357 39.02 15.07 10.26
C ASP A 357 37.74 15.86 9.93
N VAL A 358 36.58 15.29 10.22
CA VAL A 358 35.28 15.93 9.99
C VAL A 358 34.90 16.78 11.19
N LYS A 359 34.58 18.05 10.93
CA LYS A 359 34.14 19.01 11.95
C LYS A 359 32.62 19.03 12.04
N LEU A 360 32.06 18.36 13.05
CA LEU A 360 30.61 18.33 13.26
C LEU A 360 30.00 19.73 13.45
N SER A 361 30.76 20.68 13.99
CA SER A 361 30.34 22.09 14.13
C SER A 361 29.94 22.75 12.81
N ASP A 362 30.49 22.27 11.70
CA ASP A 362 30.32 22.87 10.38
C ASP A 362 29.08 22.30 9.65
N ILE A 363 28.45 21.25 10.21
CA ILE A 363 27.24 20.63 9.65
C ILE A 363 26.04 21.56 9.85
N LYS A 364 25.41 21.97 8.75
CA LYS A 364 24.26 22.88 8.72
C LYS A 364 22.91 22.17 8.70
N HIS A 365 22.87 21.00 8.06
CA HIS A 365 21.67 20.19 7.89
C HIS A 365 21.94 18.76 8.33
N VAL A 366 20.98 18.14 9.00
CA VAL A 366 21.00 16.71 9.32
C VAL A 366 19.74 16.09 8.74
N PHE A 367 19.90 15.04 7.97
CA PHE A 367 18.85 14.36 7.24
C PHE A 367 18.75 12.91 7.69
N VAL A 368 17.56 12.51 8.15
CA VAL A 368 17.27 11.15 8.58
C VAL A 368 16.41 10.46 7.53
N SER A 369 16.86 9.33 7.01
CA SER A 369 16.13 8.58 5.99
C SER A 369 14.88 7.89 6.55
N HIS A 370 15.02 7.16 7.65
CA HIS A 370 13.97 6.44 8.37
C HIS A 370 14.40 6.18 9.83
N ILE A 371 13.55 5.48 10.58
CA ILE A 371 13.61 5.43 12.05
C ILE A 371 14.04 4.04 12.53
N HIS A 372 15.21 3.59 12.08
CA HIS A 372 15.86 2.40 12.65
C HIS A 372 17.12 2.78 13.42
N ASP A 373 17.43 2.00 14.46
CA ASP A 373 18.54 2.26 15.38
C ASP A 373 19.89 2.41 14.65
N ASP A 374 20.08 1.67 13.57
CA ASP A 374 21.30 1.64 12.77
C ASP A 374 21.49 2.82 11.81
N HIS A 375 20.53 3.75 11.83
CA HIS A 375 20.61 5.05 11.16
C HIS A 375 20.61 6.22 12.15
N LEU A 376 20.22 6.00 13.41
CA LEU A 376 20.00 7.06 14.41
C LEU A 376 21.02 7.07 15.56
N GLY A 377 21.84 6.02 15.68
CA GLY A 377 22.74 5.81 16.80
C GLY A 377 23.58 7.02 17.19
N GLY A 378 24.30 7.60 16.21
CA GLY A 378 25.13 8.79 16.44
C GLY A 378 24.36 10.11 16.54
N LEU A 379 23.06 10.14 16.25
CA LEU A 379 22.31 11.38 15.99
C LEU A 379 22.32 12.34 17.17
N TYR A 380 22.12 11.85 18.40
CA TYR A 380 22.14 12.71 19.59
C TYR A 380 23.46 13.46 19.75
N TYR A 381 24.59 12.79 19.53
CA TYR A 381 25.91 13.38 19.66
C TYR A 381 26.22 14.34 18.50
N VAL A 382 25.79 14.00 17.28
CA VAL A 382 25.88 14.90 16.13
C VAL A 382 25.17 16.20 16.45
N LEU A 383 23.88 16.16 16.77
CA LEU A 383 23.08 17.36 16.99
C LEU A 383 23.63 18.22 18.13
N LYS A 384 24.08 17.59 19.22
CA LYS A 384 24.71 18.29 20.35
C LYS A 384 26.04 18.97 19.98
N SER A 385 26.77 18.46 18.99
CA SER A 385 28.07 19.00 18.57
C SER A 385 27.98 20.02 17.42
N CYS A 386 26.88 19.99 16.67
CA CYS A 386 26.60 20.94 15.60
C CYS A 386 26.18 22.30 16.17
N ASN A 387 26.34 23.37 15.36
CA ASN A 387 25.84 24.70 15.71
C ASN A 387 24.36 24.86 15.34
N GLN A 388 23.48 24.17 16.08
CA GLN A 388 22.01 24.16 15.88
C GLN A 388 21.60 23.92 14.42
N PRO A 389 21.84 22.72 13.85
CA PRO A 389 21.50 22.43 12.47
C PRO A 389 19.99 22.39 12.27
N LYS A 390 19.55 22.47 11.01
CA LYS A 390 18.20 22.06 10.64
C LYS A 390 18.13 20.54 10.57
N LEU A 391 17.12 19.95 11.20
CA LEU A 391 16.92 18.51 11.24
C LEU A 391 15.72 18.11 10.36
N PHE A 392 15.96 17.29 9.35
CA PHE A 392 14.96 16.73 8.46
C PHE A 392 14.67 15.28 8.85
N MET A 393 13.42 14.96 9.18
CA MET A 393 13.03 13.60 9.58
C MET A 393 11.70 13.20 8.94
N PRO A 394 11.42 11.90 8.76
CA PRO A 394 10.15 11.44 8.21
C PRO A 394 8.96 11.91 9.05
N TYR A 395 7.82 12.09 8.40
CA TYR A 395 6.61 12.61 9.04
C TYR A 395 6.10 11.72 10.17
N SER A 396 6.24 10.40 10.10
CA SER A 396 5.66 9.49 11.09
C SER A 396 6.44 8.20 11.29
N TYR A 397 6.20 7.58 12.44
CA TYR A 397 6.54 6.19 12.74
C TYR A 397 5.41 5.30 12.21
N PRO A 398 5.66 4.21 11.46
CA PRO A 398 4.61 3.26 11.13
C PRO A 398 4.11 2.59 12.43
N LYS A 399 2.83 2.80 12.77
CA LYS A 399 2.19 2.08 13.88
C LYS A 399 1.82 0.67 13.41
N LEU A 400 2.63 -0.33 13.77
CA LEU A 400 2.23 -1.73 13.67
C LEU A 400 1.22 -2.03 14.78
N ILE A 401 0.06 -2.59 14.43
CA ILE A 401 -1.07 -2.76 15.37
C ILE A 401 -0.82 -3.91 16.38
N ASN A 402 0.18 -4.78 16.16
CA ASN A 402 0.40 -6.00 16.96
C ASN A 402 1.87 -6.35 17.24
N GLU A 403 2.81 -5.41 17.25
CA GLU A 403 4.11 -5.73 17.86
C GLU A 403 3.94 -5.80 19.38
N PRO A 404 4.43 -6.86 20.06
CA PRO A 404 4.45 -6.88 21.51
C PRO A 404 5.20 -5.64 22.01
N ALA A 405 4.66 -4.97 23.03
CA ALA A 405 5.42 -4.00 23.82
C ALA A 405 6.60 -4.74 24.48
N GLY A 406 7.69 -4.83 23.73
CA GLY A 406 8.82 -5.72 23.99
C GLY A 406 10.08 -5.04 23.52
N GLU A 407 10.61 -4.17 24.38
CA GLU A 407 11.96 -3.58 24.41
C GLU A 407 12.46 -2.79 23.19
N ARG A 408 11.76 -2.78 22.04
CA ARG A 408 12.16 -2.03 20.83
C ARG A 408 11.08 -1.17 20.18
N ALA A 409 9.85 -1.22 20.68
CA ALA A 409 8.80 -0.28 20.38
C ALA A 409 8.33 0.30 21.71
N ASP A 410 8.51 1.61 21.93
CA ASP A 410 7.94 2.47 22.99
C ASP A 410 8.90 3.54 23.54
N SER A 411 9.77 4.13 22.69
CA SER A 411 10.07 5.55 22.87
C SER A 411 9.14 6.33 21.96
N ASP A 412 8.08 6.91 22.54
CA ASP A 412 7.15 7.80 21.86
C ASP A 412 7.91 8.71 20.87
N TRP A 413 7.50 8.74 19.61
CA TRP A 413 8.10 9.60 18.59
C TRP A 413 8.15 11.07 19.06
N GLN A 414 7.20 11.48 19.91
CA GLN A 414 7.24 12.78 20.58
C GLN A 414 8.41 12.91 21.56
N SER A 415 8.76 11.85 22.31
CA SER A 415 9.94 11.82 23.18
C SER A 415 11.24 11.99 22.39
N LEU A 416 11.35 11.40 21.19
CA LEU A 416 12.50 11.64 20.30
C LEU A 416 12.58 13.10 19.84
N LEU A 417 11.44 13.69 19.45
CA LEU A 417 11.38 15.09 19.05
C LEU A 417 11.78 16.03 20.19
N GLU A 418 11.21 15.83 21.38
CA GLU A 418 11.54 16.64 22.56
C GLU A 418 13.00 16.45 23.00
N LYS A 419 13.57 15.25 22.82
CA LYS A 419 15.01 14.99 23.05
C LYS A 419 15.92 15.81 22.13
N TYR A 420 15.54 16.01 20.86
CA TYR A 420 16.40 16.68 19.86
C TYR A 420 16.17 18.18 19.74
N LYS A 421 14.96 18.65 20.05
CA LYS A 421 14.53 20.05 19.93
C LYS A 421 15.49 21.09 20.55
N PRO A 422 16.17 20.84 21.70
CA PRO A 422 17.12 21.82 22.25
C PRO A 422 18.40 22.04 21.40
N PHE A 423 18.71 21.12 20.49
CA PHE A 423 19.98 21.09 19.75
C PHE A 423 19.85 21.52 18.28
N VAL A 424 18.66 21.91 17.83
CA VAL A 424 18.37 22.18 16.42
C VAL A 424 17.70 23.53 16.27
N SER A 425 17.93 24.21 15.14
CA SER A 425 17.24 25.47 14.84
C SER A 425 15.79 25.23 14.42
N GLU A 426 15.53 24.09 13.77
CA GLU A 426 14.26 23.73 13.16
C GLU A 426 14.19 22.20 12.98
N ILE A 427 12.99 21.62 13.18
CA ILE A 427 12.70 20.24 12.79
C ILE A 427 11.69 20.26 11.64
N VAL A 428 12.12 19.84 10.46
CA VAL A 428 11.31 19.77 9.24
C VAL A 428 10.81 18.34 9.05
N ARG A 429 9.50 18.18 8.92
CA ARG A 429 8.81 16.88 8.83
C ARG A 429 7.77 16.91 7.73
N GLU A 430 8.22 17.06 6.49
CA GLU A 430 7.31 17.18 5.36
C GLU A 430 6.95 15.80 4.80
N ARG A 431 5.66 15.59 4.53
CA ARG A 431 5.22 14.41 3.77
C ARG A 431 5.60 14.53 2.29
N LYS A 432 5.66 15.76 1.80
CA LYS A 432 5.92 16.11 0.41
C LYS A 432 7.40 16.41 0.21
N SER A 433 7.83 16.42 -1.04
CA SER A 433 9.17 16.87 -1.43
C SER A 433 9.48 18.25 -0.86
N TYR A 434 10.72 18.44 -0.42
CA TYR A 434 11.15 19.67 0.24
C TYR A 434 12.55 20.10 -0.20
N PRO A 435 12.75 21.34 -0.71
CA PRO A 435 14.07 21.85 -1.06
C PRO A 435 14.90 22.15 0.19
N ILE A 436 16.19 21.84 0.16
CA ILE A 436 17.14 22.06 1.24
C ILE A 436 18.30 22.88 0.70
N ALA A 437 18.35 24.15 1.11
CA ALA A 437 19.41 25.10 0.75
C ALA A 437 19.69 25.20 -0.77
N ASP A 438 18.64 25.07 -1.60
CA ASP A 438 18.67 25.10 -3.07
C ASP A 438 19.56 24.06 -3.79
N LEU A 439 20.29 23.23 -3.03
CA LEU A 439 21.26 22.25 -3.53
C LEU A 439 20.80 20.80 -3.37
N TYR A 440 19.85 20.55 -2.46
CA TYR A 440 19.35 19.21 -2.17
C TYR A 440 17.83 19.21 -2.09
N PHE A 441 17.26 18.02 -2.20
CA PHE A 441 15.82 17.80 -2.07
C PHE A 441 15.57 16.56 -1.24
N SER A 442 14.62 16.64 -0.30
CA SER A 442 13.97 15.44 0.19
C SER A 442 12.98 14.96 -0.87
N THR A 443 12.87 13.65 -1.08
CA THR A 443 11.71 13.07 -1.78
C THR A 443 10.39 13.36 -1.05
N GLY A 444 10.44 13.71 0.23
CA GLY A 444 9.32 13.52 1.14
C GLY A 444 9.15 12.03 1.46
N VAL A 445 8.06 11.72 2.15
CA VAL A 445 7.77 10.35 2.57
C VAL A 445 7.32 9.51 1.38
N ILE A 446 8.02 8.42 1.16
CA ILE A 446 7.65 7.32 0.28
C ILE A 446 7.15 6.20 1.18
N GLU A 447 5.92 5.76 0.95
CA GLU A 447 5.25 4.75 1.77
C GLU A 447 5.15 3.41 1.04
N GLU A 448 5.47 2.37 1.80
CA GLU A 448 5.06 1.02 1.48
C GLU A 448 4.62 0.30 2.77
N LEU A 449 5.54 -0.21 3.59
CA LEU A 449 5.30 -0.65 4.98
C LEU A 449 5.91 0.32 5.99
N PHE A 450 6.97 1.00 5.57
CA PHE A 450 7.72 1.96 6.35
C PHE A 450 7.65 3.32 5.67
N TYR A 451 7.76 4.37 6.47
CA TYR A 451 7.93 5.73 5.98
C TYR A 451 9.42 6.01 5.83
N GLU A 452 9.86 6.20 4.60
CA GLU A 452 11.25 6.52 4.29
C GLU A 452 11.32 7.71 3.33
N GLN A 453 12.37 8.52 3.47
CA GLN A 453 12.71 9.57 2.52
C GLN A 453 14.13 9.36 2.01
N ALA A 454 14.36 9.73 0.75
CA ALA A 454 15.67 9.75 0.13
C ALA A 454 16.11 11.20 -0.13
N LEU A 455 17.43 11.41 -0.15
CA LEU A 455 18.02 12.68 -0.52
C LEU A 455 18.32 12.68 -2.02
N ILE A 456 17.90 13.73 -2.71
CA ILE A 456 18.20 13.98 -4.11
C ILE A 456 19.17 15.15 -4.21
N ILE A 457 20.21 14.99 -5.02
CA ILE A 457 21.19 16.01 -5.37
C ILE A 457 21.16 16.20 -6.88
N PRO A 458 20.52 17.28 -7.40
CA PRO A 458 20.52 17.55 -8.83
C PRO A 458 21.90 17.96 -9.31
N THR A 459 22.35 17.37 -10.41
CA THR A 459 23.61 17.73 -11.08
C THR A 459 23.35 17.97 -12.56
N SER A 460 24.30 18.54 -13.28
CA SER A 460 24.23 18.71 -14.74
C SER A 460 24.13 17.38 -15.49
N LYS A 461 24.59 16.26 -14.90
CA LYS A 461 24.56 14.92 -15.51
C LYS A 461 23.28 14.13 -15.21
N GLY A 462 22.48 14.60 -14.25
CA GLY A 462 21.34 13.86 -13.71
C GLY A 462 21.31 13.86 -12.19
N LEU A 463 20.31 13.21 -11.62
CA LEU A 463 20.11 13.14 -10.18
C LEU A 463 21.11 12.17 -9.54
N ILE A 464 21.68 12.56 -8.41
CA ILE A 464 22.27 11.62 -7.45
C ILE A 464 21.23 11.37 -6.35
N ILE A 465 20.96 10.11 -6.04
CA ILE A 465 19.98 9.71 -5.02
C ILE A 465 20.70 8.95 -3.91
N ILE A 466 20.60 9.45 -2.68
CA ILE A 466 21.09 8.77 -1.47
C ILE A 466 19.90 8.21 -0.70
N THR A 467 19.92 6.91 -0.42
CA THR A 467 18.90 6.21 0.38
C THR A 467 19.52 5.60 1.63
N GLY A 468 18.73 5.43 2.70
CA GLY A 468 19.18 4.73 3.90
C GLY A 468 19.12 3.23 3.69
N CYS A 469 17.90 2.70 3.62
CA CYS A 469 17.65 1.28 3.41
C CYS A 469 16.85 0.98 2.15
N ALA A 470 16.06 1.91 1.64
CA ALA A 470 15.11 1.71 0.55
C ALA A 470 14.03 0.66 0.86
N HIS A 471 13.40 0.72 2.04
CA HIS A 471 12.29 -0.16 2.41
C HIS A 471 11.12 -0.14 1.42
N PRO A 472 10.74 1.01 0.81
CA PRO A 472 9.74 1.03 -0.25
C PRO A 472 10.17 0.32 -1.55
N GLY A 473 11.40 -0.14 -1.63
CA GLY A 473 12.00 -0.71 -2.82
C GLY A 473 12.76 0.34 -3.64
N ILE A 474 14.01 0.03 -3.96
CA ILE A 474 14.91 0.95 -4.66
C ILE A 474 14.37 1.43 -6.02
N LEU A 475 13.68 0.56 -6.77
CA LEU A 475 13.05 0.94 -8.03
C LEU A 475 11.96 2.00 -7.86
N GLN A 476 11.16 1.91 -6.78
CA GLN A 476 10.12 2.89 -6.51
C GLN A 476 10.73 4.25 -6.20
N ILE A 477 11.77 4.28 -5.35
CA ILE A 477 12.48 5.52 -5.00
C ILE A 477 13.06 6.20 -6.26
N VAL A 478 13.77 5.45 -7.10
CA VAL A 478 14.43 5.99 -8.29
C VAL A 478 13.40 6.51 -9.31
N LYS A 479 12.33 5.74 -9.56
CA LYS A 479 11.23 6.17 -10.46
C LYS A 479 10.52 7.41 -9.93
N TYR A 480 10.26 7.45 -8.62
CA TYR A 480 9.60 8.59 -7.99
C TYR A 480 10.47 9.85 -8.05
N ALA A 481 11.75 9.77 -7.71
CA ALA A 481 12.67 10.90 -7.77
C ALA A 481 12.82 11.46 -9.20
N LYS A 482 12.92 10.57 -10.20
CA LYS A 482 12.94 10.93 -11.62
C LYS A 482 11.69 11.72 -12.02
N GLU A 483 10.52 11.23 -11.64
CA GLU A 483 9.24 11.87 -11.96
C GLU A 483 9.05 13.20 -11.20
N LEU A 484 9.44 13.24 -9.93
CA LEU A 484 9.37 14.41 -9.05
C LEU A 484 10.20 15.57 -9.59
N MET A 485 11.46 15.30 -9.98
CA MET A 485 12.40 16.32 -10.44
C MET A 485 12.38 16.54 -11.95
N LYS A 486 11.68 15.67 -12.70
CA LYS A 486 11.64 15.67 -14.17
C LYS A 486 13.04 15.63 -14.81
N GLN A 487 13.93 14.83 -14.22
CA GLN A 487 15.33 14.70 -14.64
C GLN A 487 15.78 13.23 -14.55
N GLU A 488 16.65 12.80 -15.47
CA GLU A 488 17.25 11.46 -15.46
C GLU A 488 18.13 11.23 -14.23
N VAL A 489 18.22 9.97 -13.78
CA VAL A 489 19.02 9.59 -12.61
C VAL A 489 20.40 9.16 -13.06
N TYR A 490 21.43 9.80 -12.51
CA TYR A 490 22.83 9.51 -12.83
C TYR A 490 23.46 8.50 -11.89
N PHE A 491 23.21 8.60 -10.58
CA PHE A 491 23.84 7.74 -9.58
C PHE A 491 22.89 7.47 -8.41
N VAL A 492 22.83 6.24 -7.94
CA VAL A 492 22.05 5.85 -6.76
C VAL A 492 22.94 5.12 -5.77
N LEU A 493 23.05 5.61 -4.54
CA LEU A 493 23.87 5.00 -3.49
C LEU A 493 23.13 4.85 -2.16
N GLY A 494 23.59 3.90 -1.34
CA GLY A 494 23.02 3.58 -0.03
C GLY A 494 22.55 2.13 0.08
N GLY A 495 21.73 1.83 1.09
CA GLY A 495 21.12 0.51 1.26
C GLY A 495 19.94 0.29 0.32
N PHE A 496 19.86 -0.88 -0.33
CA PHE A 496 18.76 -1.25 -1.23
C PHE A 496 17.78 -2.29 -0.64
N HIS A 497 17.99 -2.71 0.61
CA HIS A 497 17.21 -3.72 1.35
C HIS A 497 17.01 -5.07 0.63
N LEU A 498 18.05 -5.57 -0.05
CA LEU A 498 17.98 -6.80 -0.86
C LEU A 498 18.52 -8.05 -0.14
N VAL A 499 18.93 -7.95 1.12
CA VAL A 499 19.60 -9.04 1.86
C VAL A 499 18.77 -10.32 1.94
N SER A 500 17.45 -10.20 2.00
CA SER A 500 16.51 -11.34 2.08
C SER A 500 15.78 -11.62 0.75
N THR A 501 16.15 -10.92 -0.32
CA THR A 501 15.47 -11.01 -1.62
C THR A 501 16.01 -12.18 -2.42
N ASN A 502 15.11 -12.93 -3.08
CA ASN A 502 15.50 -14.05 -3.94
C ASN A 502 16.47 -13.56 -5.05
N PRO A 503 17.58 -14.28 -5.34
CA PRO A 503 18.55 -13.90 -6.37
C PRO A 503 17.96 -13.58 -7.75
N ASP A 504 16.93 -14.30 -8.20
CA ASP A 504 16.30 -14.03 -9.50
C ASP A 504 15.48 -12.74 -9.48
N GLN A 505 14.86 -12.42 -8.34
CA GLN A 505 14.24 -11.10 -8.14
C GLN A 505 15.29 -9.99 -8.10
N VAL A 506 16.45 -10.21 -7.49
CA VAL A 506 17.56 -9.24 -7.50
C VAL A 506 18.03 -8.98 -8.95
N LYS A 507 18.16 -10.01 -9.80
CA LYS A 507 18.50 -9.83 -11.22
C LYS A 507 17.47 -8.99 -11.97
N ILE A 508 16.17 -9.23 -11.72
CA ILE A 508 15.09 -8.43 -12.31
C ILE A 508 15.22 -6.96 -11.86
N ILE A 509 15.40 -6.72 -10.56
CA ILE A 509 15.56 -5.37 -9.99
C ILE A 509 16.78 -4.67 -10.61
N ALA A 510 17.92 -5.36 -10.69
CA ALA A 510 19.15 -4.84 -11.28
C ALA A 510 18.98 -4.50 -12.77
N GLY A 511 18.32 -5.36 -13.55
CA GLY A 511 18.02 -5.13 -14.95
C GLY A 511 17.10 -3.92 -15.17
N GLU A 512 16.10 -3.73 -14.31
CA GLU A 512 15.24 -2.54 -14.35
C GLU A 512 15.97 -1.27 -13.90
N LEU A 513 16.80 -1.34 -12.86
CA LEU A 513 17.63 -0.20 -12.43
C LEU A 513 18.56 0.25 -13.55
N ARG A 514 19.20 -0.68 -14.27
CA ARG A 514 20.14 -0.34 -15.36
C ARG A 514 19.48 0.45 -16.49
N LYS A 515 18.15 0.33 -16.67
CA LYS A 515 17.40 1.11 -17.67
C LYS A 515 17.16 2.56 -17.24
N ILE A 516 17.21 2.84 -15.94
CA ILE A 516 16.77 4.13 -15.37
C ILE A 516 17.86 4.86 -14.58
N THR A 517 19.04 4.25 -14.38
CA THR A 517 20.21 4.91 -13.80
C THR A 517 21.51 4.44 -14.43
N LYS A 518 22.51 5.34 -14.45
CA LYS A 518 23.84 5.05 -14.99
C LYS A 518 24.70 4.29 -13.99
N TYR A 519 24.92 4.82 -12.79
CA TYR A 519 25.77 4.23 -11.75
C TYR A 519 24.97 3.76 -10.53
N ILE A 520 25.47 2.74 -9.85
CA ILE A 520 24.96 2.33 -8.53
C ILE A 520 26.08 2.14 -7.52
N GLY A 521 25.79 2.43 -6.26
CA GLY A 521 26.65 2.21 -5.12
C GLY A 521 25.87 1.56 -3.97
N PRO A 522 25.42 0.30 -4.14
CA PRO A 522 24.72 -0.42 -3.09
C PRO A 522 25.65 -0.72 -1.91
N CYS A 523 25.17 -0.56 -0.69
CA CYS A 523 25.89 -0.93 0.53
C CYS A 523 24.94 -1.37 1.63
N HIS A 524 25.42 -1.45 2.88
CA HIS A 524 24.61 -1.65 4.07
C HIS A 524 23.65 -2.87 3.96
N CYS A 525 22.34 -2.68 4.10
CA CYS A 525 21.30 -3.71 4.07
C CYS A 525 21.07 -4.35 2.68
N THR A 526 21.84 -3.96 1.66
CA THR A 526 21.79 -4.64 0.36
C THR A 526 22.24 -6.09 0.49
N GLY A 527 23.25 -6.37 1.32
CA GLY A 527 23.77 -7.72 1.55
C GLY A 527 24.72 -8.21 0.44
N GLU A 528 25.70 -9.03 0.83
CA GLU A 528 26.81 -9.47 -0.04
C GLU A 528 26.33 -10.18 -1.31
N ASN A 529 25.38 -11.12 -1.18
CA ASN A 529 24.86 -11.87 -2.33
C ASN A 529 24.21 -10.95 -3.38
N ALA A 530 23.43 -9.97 -2.94
CA ALA A 530 22.80 -9.02 -3.86
C ALA A 530 23.83 -8.05 -4.45
N GLN A 531 24.81 -7.59 -3.65
CA GLN A 531 25.93 -6.78 -4.14
C GLN A 531 26.72 -7.50 -5.25
N MET A 532 26.98 -8.80 -5.11
CA MET A 532 27.65 -9.60 -6.16
C MET A 532 26.87 -9.62 -7.47
N ILE A 533 25.56 -9.88 -7.41
CA ILE A 533 24.68 -9.88 -8.60
C ILE A 533 24.63 -8.49 -9.24
N LEU A 534 24.49 -7.44 -8.42
CA LEU A 534 24.48 -6.06 -8.88
C LEU A 534 25.82 -5.69 -9.55
N LYS A 535 26.94 -6.13 -8.99
CA LYS A 535 28.29 -5.92 -9.53
C LYS A 535 28.50 -6.65 -10.85
N GLU A 536 28.00 -7.87 -11.00
CA GLU A 536 28.01 -8.60 -12.28
C GLU A 536 27.22 -7.85 -13.35
N ILE A 537 26.03 -7.35 -13.01
CA ILE A 537 25.15 -6.69 -13.96
C ILE A 537 25.66 -5.28 -14.31
N PHE A 538 26.06 -4.45 -13.33
CA PHE A 538 26.52 -3.08 -13.55
C PHE A 538 27.97 -2.97 -14.02
N PHE A 539 28.83 -3.90 -13.61
CA PHE A 539 30.24 -3.98 -13.97
C PHE A 539 30.98 -2.66 -13.75
N GLU A 540 31.46 -1.99 -14.81
CA GLU A 540 32.15 -0.69 -14.75
C GLU A 540 31.32 0.44 -14.14
N ASP A 541 29.98 0.29 -14.15
CA ASP A 541 29.06 1.26 -13.58
C ASP A 541 28.71 0.97 -12.10
N TYR A 542 29.35 -0.03 -11.49
CA TYR A 542 29.24 -0.31 -10.05
C TYR A 542 30.33 0.43 -9.28
N ILE A 543 29.95 1.17 -8.25
CA ILE A 543 30.86 1.91 -7.37
C ILE A 543 30.85 1.23 -6.00
N ASP A 544 31.99 0.73 -5.55
CA ASP A 544 32.13 0.16 -4.20
C ASP A 544 31.92 1.28 -3.16
N ILE A 545 31.03 1.11 -2.18
CA ILE A 545 30.76 2.10 -1.14
C ILE A 545 31.22 1.56 0.22
N LYS A 546 32.27 2.16 0.80
CA LYS A 546 32.85 1.75 2.08
C LYS A 546 33.07 2.95 3.00
N ALA A 547 32.96 2.74 4.30
CA ALA A 547 33.33 3.75 5.29
C ALA A 547 34.79 4.17 5.09
N GLY A 548 35.05 5.48 5.14
CA GLY A 548 36.35 6.06 4.86
C GLY A 548 36.54 6.60 3.44
N MET A 549 35.66 6.23 2.50
CA MET A 549 35.76 6.70 1.11
C MET A 549 35.17 8.10 0.93
N ARG A 550 35.78 8.86 0.02
CA ARG A 550 35.31 10.17 -0.45
C ARG A 550 35.12 10.15 -1.96
N TYR A 551 33.95 10.55 -2.42
CA TYR A 551 33.63 10.66 -3.85
C TYR A 551 33.43 12.11 -4.20
N LYS A 552 34.10 12.58 -5.24
CA LYS A 552 33.80 13.90 -5.80
C LYS A 552 32.90 13.74 -7.02
N VAL A 553 31.75 14.40 -6.98
CA VAL A 553 30.94 14.65 -8.17
C VAL A 553 31.77 15.55 -9.08
N SER A 554 32.01 15.13 -10.32
CA SER A 554 32.69 15.98 -11.30
C SER A 554 32.08 15.84 -12.69
N VAL A 555 32.22 16.92 -13.47
CA VAL A 555 31.76 17.04 -14.85
C VAL A 555 32.41 15.99 -15.77
N ASP A 556 33.54 15.38 -15.39
CA ASP A 556 34.28 14.45 -16.24
C ASP A 556 34.25 12.97 -15.78
N LYS A 557 33.96 12.66 -14.51
CA LYS A 557 33.69 11.29 -13.95
C LYS A 557 33.40 11.36 -12.44
N LEU A 558 32.63 10.43 -11.87
CA LEU A 558 32.71 10.15 -10.42
C LEU A 558 34.06 9.46 -10.18
N LYS A 559 34.89 10.01 -9.30
CA LYS A 559 36.18 9.42 -8.89
C LYS A 559 36.28 9.39 -7.39
#